data_AF-G3WDI6-F1
#
_entry.id   AF-G3WDI6-F1
#
_cell.length_a   1.000
_cell.length_b   1.000
_cell.length_c   1.000
_cell.angle_alpha   90.00
_cell.angle_beta   90.00
_cell.angle_gamma   90.00
#
_symmetry.space_group_name_H-M   'P 1'
#
loop_
_entity.id
_entity.type
_entity.pdbx_description
1 polymer ?
#
loop_
_entity_poly.entity_id
_entity_poly.type
_entity_poly.pdbx_seq_one_letter_code
_entity_poly.pdbx_strand_id
1 'polypeptide(L)'
;MSLEAIRYHRGSLHVLDQLLLPQQSHYESVTSVRQAWEAIRAMKVRGAPAIAIVGCLSLAVELHAGSGGPGLEALVTFVQDSLKYLVTARPTAVNMAQAAREMSEVASQEAGQEGATESAVRERLICWAEHMLEKDVKDNQSIGDHGAQHLLERVAPGGGQVTVLTHCNTGSLATAGYGTALGVIRSLHALGRLKHVFCTETRPYNQGARLTAYELVYEKIPATLITDSMVAAAIAHKEVGAVIVGADRVVANGDTANKVGTYQLAIVAKHHGIPFYVATPVSSCDLSLKTGQEIVIEERPGQELTNLCGTRIAAPALIRFPGAPYKGRSGMLRADSHLQKRGEEDGGGRRKSGGEAGGDEQPAVERAISGSNPRRSVARLRLNRLSLNFPGP
;
A
#
# COMPACT_ATOMS: atom_id res chain seq x y z
N MET A 1 20.48 -3.56 6.10
CA MET A 1 19.31 -4.47 6.11
C MET A 1 18.15 -3.71 6.69
N SER A 2 16.96 -3.84 6.10
CA SER A 2 15.77 -3.17 6.61
C SER A 2 15.29 -3.79 7.93
N LEU A 3 14.61 -3.00 8.76
CA LEU A 3 13.96 -3.49 9.98
C LEU A 3 12.92 -4.57 9.63
N GLU A 4 12.83 -5.63 10.44
CA GLU A 4 11.82 -6.69 10.26
C GLU A 4 10.71 -6.54 11.29
N ALA A 5 9.49 -6.21 10.85
CA ALA A 5 8.33 -6.20 11.74
C ALA A 5 7.77 -7.61 12.00
N ILE A 6 7.98 -8.51 11.04
CA ILE A 6 7.53 -9.90 11.05
C ILE A 6 8.77 -10.78 10.90
N ARG A 7 9.02 -11.65 11.86
CA ARG A 7 10.06 -12.68 11.80
C ARG A 7 9.39 -14.02 11.78
N TYR A 8 9.54 -14.73 10.67
CA TYR A 8 8.95 -16.04 10.49
C TYR A 8 10.00 -17.04 10.06
N HIS A 9 9.95 -18.21 10.68
CA HIS A 9 10.48 -19.46 10.15
C HIS A 9 9.41 -20.53 10.37
N ARG A 10 9.48 -21.64 9.63
CA ARG A 10 8.47 -22.68 9.74
C ARG A 10 8.32 -23.14 11.19
N GLY A 11 7.09 -23.05 11.70
CA GLY A 11 6.75 -23.38 13.09
C GLY A 11 6.97 -22.26 14.12
N SER A 12 7.48 -21.09 13.75
CA SER A 12 7.65 -19.99 14.70
C SER A 12 7.55 -18.60 14.06
N LEU A 13 6.68 -17.79 14.66
CA LEU A 13 6.33 -16.43 14.24
C LEU A 13 6.59 -15.48 15.40
N HIS A 14 7.28 -14.38 15.11
CA HIS A 14 7.47 -13.28 16.04
C HIS A 14 7.09 -11.97 15.38
N VAL A 15 6.43 -11.08 16.13
CA VAL A 15 6.03 -9.75 15.66
C VAL A 15 6.65 -8.67 16.54
N LEU A 16 7.10 -7.58 15.93
CA LEU A 16 7.61 -6.43 16.66
C LEU A 16 6.44 -5.64 17.27
N ASP A 17 6.43 -5.45 18.60
CA ASP A 17 5.38 -4.68 19.26
C ASP A 17 5.52 -3.18 18.96
N GLN A 18 4.69 -2.70 18.03
CA GLN A 18 4.68 -1.30 17.62
C GLN A 18 4.12 -0.32 18.67
N LEU A 19 3.54 -0.79 19.77
CA LEU A 19 3.11 0.07 20.87
C LEU A 19 4.30 0.58 21.68
N LEU A 20 5.38 -0.20 21.74
CA LEU A 20 6.61 0.12 22.48
C LEU A 20 7.57 1.01 21.68
N LEU A 21 7.37 1.11 20.37
CA LEU A 21 8.13 2.03 19.52
C LEU A 21 7.76 3.51 19.78
N PRO A 22 8.72 4.43 19.69
CA PRO A 22 10.14 4.23 19.33
C PRO A 22 11.08 3.91 20.51
N GLN A 23 10.58 3.83 21.74
CA GLN A 23 11.43 3.72 22.94
C GLN A 23 12.08 2.34 23.08
N GLN A 24 11.38 1.28 22.69
CA GLN A 24 11.86 -0.09 22.84
C GLN A 24 11.46 -0.96 21.65
N SER A 25 12.41 -1.78 21.19
CA SER A 25 12.19 -2.81 20.18
C SER A 25 12.08 -4.16 20.85
N HIS A 26 10.86 -4.68 20.93
CA HIS A 26 10.57 -5.96 21.56
C HIS A 26 9.75 -6.85 20.63
N TYR A 27 10.21 -8.08 20.44
CA TYR A 27 9.51 -9.07 19.63
C TYR A 27 8.69 -9.99 20.52
N GLU A 28 7.44 -10.20 20.15
CA GLU A 28 6.54 -11.13 20.83
C GLU A 28 6.36 -12.38 19.97
N SER A 29 6.43 -13.55 20.62
CA SER A 29 6.12 -14.82 19.96
C SER A 29 4.60 -14.93 19.75
N VAL A 30 4.21 -15.38 18.55
CA VAL A 30 2.82 -15.62 18.16
C VAL A 30 2.70 -17.10 17.81
N THR A 31 2.16 -17.88 18.75
CA THR A 31 2.04 -19.34 18.64
C THR A 31 0.62 -19.80 18.28
N SER A 32 -0.32 -18.86 18.12
CA SER A 32 -1.72 -19.17 17.78
C SER A 32 -2.41 -18.05 17.00
N VAL A 33 -3.47 -18.44 16.28
CA VAL A 33 -4.44 -17.57 15.61
C VAL A 33 -5.06 -16.59 16.62
N ARG A 34 -5.34 -17.05 17.84
CA ARG A 34 -5.86 -16.20 18.92
C ARG A 34 -4.88 -15.08 19.29
N GLN A 35 -3.61 -15.40 19.49
CA GLN A 35 -2.59 -14.40 19.81
C GLN A 35 -2.38 -13.42 18.66
N ALA A 36 -2.40 -13.88 17.42
CA ALA A 36 -2.34 -13.00 16.25
C ALA A 36 -3.51 -12.02 16.22
N TRP A 37 -4.73 -12.52 16.44
CA TRP A 37 -5.93 -11.69 16.53
C TRP A 37 -5.81 -10.63 17.63
N GLU A 38 -5.33 -11.02 18.82
CA GLU A 38 -5.14 -10.09 19.96
C GLU A 38 -4.08 -9.02 19.63
N ALA A 39 -2.94 -9.40 19.03
CA ALA A 39 -1.89 -8.48 18.61
C ALA A 39 -2.36 -7.50 17.52
N ILE A 40 -3.13 -7.98 16.54
CA ILE A 40 -3.71 -7.16 15.47
C ILE A 40 -4.73 -6.17 16.06
N ARG A 41 -5.63 -6.64 16.92
CA ARG A 41 -6.69 -5.82 17.53
C ARG A 41 -6.11 -4.76 18.47
N ALA A 42 -5.09 -5.11 19.25
CA ALA A 42 -4.35 -4.18 20.11
C ALA A 42 -3.45 -3.19 19.33
N MET A 43 -3.37 -3.31 18.00
CA MET A 43 -2.51 -2.51 17.14
C MET A 43 -1.01 -2.65 17.44
N LYS A 44 -0.58 -3.82 17.94
CA LYS A 44 0.85 -4.21 17.98
C LYS A 44 1.37 -4.47 16.57
N VAL A 45 0.52 -5.01 15.69
CA VAL A 45 0.77 -5.14 14.24
C VAL A 45 -0.08 -4.12 13.49
N ARG A 46 0.55 -3.39 12.56
CA ARG A 46 -0.11 -2.35 11.75
C ARG A 46 0.31 -2.46 10.29
N GLY A 47 -0.49 -1.84 9.42
CA GLY A 47 -0.37 -1.96 7.97
C GLY A 47 -1.23 -3.10 7.45
N ALA A 48 -2.09 -2.82 6.46
CA ALA A 48 -3.05 -3.81 5.98
C ALA A 48 -2.37 -5.08 5.41
N PRO A 49 -1.25 -5.00 4.66
CA PRO A 49 -0.50 -6.19 4.24
C PRO A 49 0.06 -6.99 5.43
N ALA A 50 0.71 -6.31 6.38
CA ALA A 50 1.32 -6.97 7.55
C ALA A 50 0.27 -7.68 8.43
N ILE A 51 -0.91 -7.09 8.61
CA ILE A 51 -2.03 -7.70 9.35
C ILE A 51 -2.45 -9.03 8.70
N ALA A 52 -2.63 -9.03 7.37
CA ALA A 52 -3.04 -10.23 6.64
C ALA A 52 -1.99 -11.35 6.74
N ILE A 53 -0.72 -10.98 6.56
CA ILE A 53 0.41 -11.91 6.62
C ILE A 53 0.57 -12.51 8.02
N VAL A 54 0.52 -11.70 9.09
CA VAL A 54 0.58 -12.20 10.47
C VAL A 54 -0.59 -13.15 10.75
N GLY A 55 -1.80 -12.82 10.30
CA GLY A 55 -2.96 -13.70 10.45
C GLY A 55 -2.74 -15.06 9.79
N CYS A 56 -2.40 -15.08 8.50
CA CYS A 56 -2.19 -16.32 7.74
C CYS A 56 -0.98 -17.13 8.25
N LEU A 57 0.13 -16.48 8.62
CA LEU A 57 1.30 -17.16 9.19
C LEU A 57 1.01 -17.74 10.58
N SER A 58 0.17 -17.10 11.39
CA SER A 58 -0.22 -17.66 12.70
C SER A 58 -1.03 -18.95 12.55
N LEU A 59 -1.90 -19.02 11.52
CA LEU A 59 -2.58 -20.26 11.16
C LEU A 59 -1.58 -21.30 10.65
N ALA A 60 -0.59 -20.91 9.83
CA ALA A 60 0.46 -21.82 9.39
C ALA A 60 1.28 -22.40 10.56
N VAL A 61 1.53 -21.62 11.62
CA VAL A 61 2.17 -22.10 12.85
C VAL A 61 1.32 -23.17 13.55
N GLU A 62 0.01 -22.94 13.72
CA GLU A 62 -0.89 -23.95 14.29
C GLU A 62 -1.01 -25.20 13.41
N LEU A 63 -1.05 -25.00 12.09
CA LEU A 63 -1.06 -26.10 11.13
C LEU A 63 0.24 -26.91 11.24
N HIS A 64 1.40 -26.27 11.36
CA HIS A 64 2.66 -26.97 11.55
C HIS A 64 2.69 -27.78 12.85
N ALA A 65 2.04 -27.29 13.91
CA ALA A 65 1.91 -27.99 15.20
C ALA A 65 0.88 -29.15 15.19
N GLY A 66 0.15 -29.35 14.09
CA GLY A 66 -0.81 -30.46 13.94
C GLY A 66 -2.26 -30.10 14.27
N SER A 67 -2.61 -28.82 14.49
CA SER A 67 -4.00 -28.40 14.78
C SER A 67 -4.97 -28.67 13.63
N GLY A 68 -6.26 -28.86 13.93
CA GLY A 68 -7.34 -28.92 12.94
C GLY A 68 -7.77 -30.32 12.48
N GLY A 69 -7.20 -31.40 13.01
CA GLY A 69 -7.62 -32.77 12.67
C GLY A 69 -8.36 -33.49 13.82
N PRO A 70 -8.61 -34.80 13.67
CA PRO A 70 -8.27 -35.63 12.52
C PRO A 70 -9.30 -35.56 11.38
N GLY A 71 -8.84 -35.69 10.14
CA GLY A 71 -9.67 -35.82 8.95
C GLY A 71 -9.76 -34.54 8.11
N LEU A 72 -9.94 -34.72 6.80
CA LEU A 72 -9.95 -33.62 5.83
C LEU A 72 -11.06 -32.59 6.09
N GLU A 73 -12.27 -33.05 6.37
CA GLU A 73 -13.41 -32.17 6.64
C GLU A 73 -13.15 -31.31 7.88
N ALA A 74 -12.71 -31.92 8.99
CA ALA A 74 -12.34 -31.21 10.21
C ALA A 74 -11.23 -30.17 9.97
N LEU A 75 -10.21 -30.52 9.16
CA LEU A 75 -9.12 -29.61 8.81
C LEU A 75 -9.61 -28.40 8.02
N VAL A 76 -10.45 -28.62 7.02
CA VAL A 76 -11.01 -27.53 6.22
C VAL A 76 -11.90 -26.64 7.08
N THR A 77 -12.76 -27.20 7.93
CA THR A 77 -13.59 -26.43 8.87
C THR A 77 -12.74 -25.59 9.82
N PHE A 78 -11.70 -26.19 10.42
CA PHE A 78 -10.77 -25.49 11.31
C PHE A 78 -10.08 -24.30 10.62
N VAL A 79 -9.61 -24.48 9.39
CA VAL A 79 -8.98 -23.43 8.60
C VAL A 79 -9.97 -22.31 8.30
N GLN A 80 -11.17 -22.64 7.81
CA GLN A 80 -12.19 -21.66 7.47
C GLN A 80 -12.63 -20.85 8.69
N ASP A 81 -12.83 -21.49 9.83
CA ASP A 81 -13.27 -20.80 11.05
C ASP A 81 -12.16 -19.94 11.65
N SER A 82 -10.91 -20.39 11.60
CA SER A 82 -9.74 -19.59 11.98
C SER A 82 -9.61 -18.33 11.12
N LEU A 83 -9.79 -18.46 9.82
CA LEU A 83 -9.74 -17.34 8.88
C LEU A 83 -10.91 -16.37 9.07
N LYS A 84 -12.14 -16.87 9.25
CA LYS A 84 -13.30 -16.04 9.61
C LYS A 84 -13.05 -15.27 10.91
N TYR A 85 -12.48 -15.92 11.92
CA TYR A 85 -12.13 -15.28 13.18
C TYR A 85 -11.07 -14.18 13.00
N LEU A 86 -10.00 -14.44 12.25
CA LEU A 86 -8.95 -13.44 11.96
C LEU A 86 -9.49 -12.19 11.26
N VAL A 87 -10.47 -12.33 10.36
CA VAL A 87 -11.12 -11.20 9.69
C VAL A 87 -11.81 -10.26 10.69
N THR A 88 -12.26 -10.77 11.83
CA THR A 88 -12.90 -9.94 12.87
C THR A 88 -11.92 -9.07 13.65
N ALA A 89 -10.61 -9.30 13.55
CA ALA A 89 -9.61 -8.56 14.33
C ALA A 89 -9.65 -7.06 14.03
N ARG A 90 -9.66 -6.71 12.73
CA ARG A 90 -9.77 -5.34 12.22
C ARG A 90 -10.49 -5.34 10.86
N PRO A 91 -11.84 -5.30 10.83
CA PRO A 91 -12.64 -5.41 9.61
C PRO A 91 -12.39 -4.34 8.53
N THR A 92 -11.71 -3.24 8.89
CA THR A 92 -11.33 -2.18 7.93
C THR A 92 -10.13 -2.57 7.05
N ALA A 93 -9.37 -3.62 7.40
CA ALA A 93 -8.24 -4.12 6.63
C ALA A 93 -8.71 -5.15 5.58
N VAL A 94 -9.05 -4.67 4.38
CA VAL A 94 -9.56 -5.51 3.28
C VAL A 94 -8.60 -6.66 2.93
N ASN A 95 -7.28 -6.45 3.05
CA ASN A 95 -6.26 -7.46 2.78
C ASN A 95 -6.45 -8.75 3.59
N MET A 96 -6.90 -8.66 4.85
CA MET A 96 -7.14 -9.86 5.67
C MET A 96 -8.35 -10.64 5.15
N ALA A 97 -9.43 -9.94 4.78
CA ALA A 97 -10.62 -10.58 4.22
C ALA A 97 -10.35 -11.23 2.85
N GLN A 98 -9.51 -10.59 2.02
CA GLN A 98 -9.07 -11.15 0.76
C GLN A 98 -8.19 -12.39 0.97
N ALA A 99 -7.15 -12.29 1.79
CA ALA A 99 -6.26 -13.41 2.09
C ALA A 99 -7.02 -14.60 2.71
N ALA A 100 -7.97 -14.33 3.61
CA ALA A 100 -8.85 -15.33 4.19
C ALA A 100 -9.70 -16.06 3.13
N ARG A 101 -10.23 -15.32 2.15
CA ARG A 101 -10.99 -15.91 1.04
C ARG A 101 -10.10 -16.82 0.19
N GLU A 102 -8.96 -16.29 -0.27
CA GLU A 102 -8.02 -17.01 -1.13
C GLU A 102 -7.49 -18.28 -0.45
N MET A 103 -7.08 -18.19 0.83
CA MET A 103 -6.60 -19.35 1.58
C MET A 103 -7.71 -20.38 1.85
N SER A 104 -8.95 -19.95 2.07
CA SER A 104 -10.11 -20.86 2.22
C SER A 104 -10.43 -21.59 0.92
N GLU A 105 -10.31 -20.91 -0.22
CA GLU A 105 -10.47 -21.50 -1.55
C GLU A 105 -9.38 -22.55 -1.80
N VAL A 106 -8.11 -22.23 -1.49
CA VAL A 106 -7.00 -23.20 -1.59
C VAL A 106 -7.25 -24.42 -0.71
N ALA A 107 -7.69 -24.24 0.54
CA ALA A 107 -7.99 -25.36 1.43
C ALA A 107 -9.07 -26.28 0.83
N SER A 108 -10.14 -25.70 0.29
CA SER A 108 -11.27 -26.43 -0.28
C SER A 108 -10.89 -27.15 -1.58
N GLN A 109 -10.10 -26.50 -2.44
CA GLN A 109 -9.63 -27.07 -3.70
C GLN A 109 -8.69 -28.26 -3.47
N GLU A 110 -7.74 -28.12 -2.55
CA GLU A 110 -6.75 -29.17 -2.26
C GLU A 110 -7.39 -30.37 -1.55
N ALA A 111 -8.35 -30.14 -0.65
CA ALA A 111 -9.10 -31.22 -0.01
C ALA A 111 -10.04 -31.96 -0.98
N GLY A 112 -10.47 -31.31 -2.07
CA GLY A 112 -11.34 -31.89 -3.09
C GLY A 112 -10.63 -32.71 -4.16
N GLN A 113 -9.29 -32.78 -4.15
CA GLN A 113 -8.54 -33.57 -5.12
C GLN A 113 -8.66 -35.08 -4.84
N GLU A 114 -8.62 -35.88 -5.91
CA GLU A 114 -8.58 -37.33 -5.79
C GLU A 114 -7.31 -37.78 -5.05
N GLY A 115 -7.46 -38.58 -3.99
CA GLY A 115 -6.35 -38.99 -3.14
C GLY A 115 -5.82 -37.91 -2.18
N ALA A 116 -6.57 -36.83 -1.96
CA ALA A 116 -6.21 -35.82 -0.96
C ALA A 116 -5.97 -36.44 0.43
N THR A 117 -4.96 -35.93 1.13
CA THR A 117 -4.63 -36.34 2.50
C THR A 117 -4.51 -35.13 3.40
N GLU A 118 -4.75 -35.31 4.70
CA GLU A 118 -4.63 -34.23 5.69
C GLU A 118 -3.23 -33.60 5.66
N SER A 119 -2.19 -34.42 5.52
CA SER A 119 -0.80 -33.94 5.44
C SER A 119 -0.55 -33.07 4.21
N ALA A 120 -1.10 -33.45 3.05
CA ALA A 120 -0.92 -32.69 1.81
C ALA A 120 -1.61 -31.32 1.88
N VAL A 121 -2.85 -31.27 2.38
CA VAL A 121 -3.59 -30.01 2.55
C VAL A 121 -2.88 -29.09 3.56
N ARG A 122 -2.41 -29.63 4.68
CA ARG A 122 -1.67 -28.90 5.71
C ARG A 122 -0.39 -28.27 5.15
N GLU A 123 0.44 -29.06 4.47
CA GLU A 123 1.69 -28.58 3.89
C GLU A 123 1.43 -27.50 2.81
N ARG A 124 0.40 -27.70 2.00
CA ARG A 124 0.02 -26.75 0.95
C ARG A 124 -0.39 -25.39 1.51
N LEU A 125 -1.16 -25.37 2.59
CA LEU A 125 -1.59 -24.15 3.25
C LEU A 125 -0.44 -23.42 3.96
N ILE A 126 0.48 -24.17 4.58
CA ILE A 126 1.72 -23.59 5.14
C ILE A 126 2.53 -22.93 4.03
N CYS A 127 2.79 -23.64 2.93
CA CYS A 127 3.52 -23.10 1.79
C CYS A 127 2.83 -21.87 1.17
N TRP A 128 1.49 -21.85 1.14
CA TRP A 128 0.73 -20.69 0.65
C TRP A 128 0.98 -19.44 1.51
N ALA A 129 0.94 -19.58 2.83
CA ALA A 129 1.18 -18.47 3.75
C ALA A 129 2.65 -17.98 3.70
N GLU A 130 3.60 -18.91 3.57
CA GLU A 130 5.02 -18.60 3.36
C GLU A 130 5.25 -17.85 2.05
N HIS A 131 4.62 -18.31 0.96
CA HIS A 131 4.69 -17.64 -0.33
C HIS A 131 4.09 -16.23 -0.29
N MET A 132 3.02 -16.02 0.47
CA MET A 132 2.42 -14.69 0.66
C MET A 132 3.42 -13.70 1.28
N LEU A 133 4.16 -14.13 2.31
CA LEU A 133 5.22 -13.32 2.94
C LEU A 133 6.33 -12.97 1.93
N GLU A 134 6.88 -13.97 1.25
CA GLU A 134 7.96 -13.76 0.27
C GLU A 134 7.53 -12.85 -0.88
N LYS A 135 6.31 -13.07 -1.38
CA LYS A 135 5.76 -12.30 -2.50
C LYS A 135 5.59 -10.84 -2.11
N ASP A 136 5.05 -10.53 -0.93
CA ASP A 136 4.89 -9.14 -0.49
C ASP A 136 6.23 -8.42 -0.35
N VAL A 137 7.27 -9.08 0.18
CA VAL A 137 8.63 -8.52 0.24
C VAL A 137 9.18 -8.23 -1.16
N LYS A 138 9.06 -9.17 -2.10
CA LYS A 138 9.52 -9.01 -3.51
C LYS A 138 8.76 -7.89 -4.23
N ASP A 139 7.45 -7.81 -4.02
CA ASP A 139 6.61 -6.75 -4.60
C ASP A 139 7.00 -5.38 -4.03
N ASN A 140 7.25 -5.28 -2.72
CA ASN A 140 7.69 -4.05 -2.05
C ASN A 140 9.07 -3.59 -2.56
N GLN A 141 10.02 -4.51 -2.72
CA GLN A 141 11.32 -4.21 -3.35
C GLN A 141 11.15 -3.69 -4.78
N SER A 142 10.29 -4.35 -5.57
CA SER A 142 9.98 -3.95 -6.93
C SER A 142 9.34 -2.56 -6.98
N ILE A 143 8.42 -2.23 -6.07
CA ILE A 143 7.82 -0.90 -5.94
C ILE A 143 8.92 0.14 -5.64
N GLY A 144 9.82 -0.19 -4.72
CA GLY A 144 10.94 0.67 -4.37
C GLY A 144 11.84 0.99 -5.56
N ASP A 145 12.26 -0.03 -6.29
CA ASP A 145 13.22 0.10 -7.39
C ASP A 145 12.60 0.83 -8.59
N HIS A 146 11.40 0.42 -9.03
CA HIS A 146 10.72 1.09 -10.13
C HIS A 146 10.33 2.53 -9.76
N GLY A 147 9.89 2.76 -8.53
CA GLY A 147 9.54 4.09 -8.05
C GLY A 147 10.76 5.01 -7.97
N ALA A 148 11.90 4.51 -7.47
CA ALA A 148 13.15 5.25 -7.39
C ALA A 148 13.67 5.60 -8.79
N GLN A 149 13.68 4.63 -9.70
CA GLN A 149 14.11 4.84 -11.08
C GLN A 149 13.27 5.92 -11.77
N HIS A 150 11.94 5.76 -11.77
CA HIS A 150 11.06 6.73 -12.43
C HIS A 150 11.15 8.12 -11.77
N LEU A 151 11.30 8.20 -10.45
CA LEU A 151 11.49 9.48 -9.77
C LEU A 151 12.78 10.17 -10.21
N LEU A 152 13.89 9.43 -10.27
CA LEU A 152 15.18 9.97 -10.71
C LEU A 152 15.14 10.46 -12.16
N GLU A 153 14.50 9.70 -13.06
CA GLU A 153 14.29 10.12 -14.46
C GLU A 153 13.50 11.44 -14.56
N ARG A 154 12.58 11.70 -13.63
CA ARG A 154 11.74 12.90 -13.65
C ARG A 154 12.36 14.11 -12.95
N VAL A 155 13.05 13.89 -11.83
CA VAL A 155 13.52 14.96 -10.93
C VAL A 155 15.00 15.27 -11.15
N ALA A 156 15.79 14.27 -11.53
CA ALA A 156 17.25 14.37 -11.66
C ALA A 156 17.80 13.59 -12.88
N PRO A 157 17.30 13.85 -14.11
CA PRO A 157 17.67 13.08 -15.31
C PRO A 157 19.17 13.22 -15.67
N GLY A 158 19.79 14.35 -15.32
CA GLY A 158 21.22 14.60 -15.52
C GLY A 158 22.14 13.99 -14.46
N GLY A 159 21.60 13.20 -13.53
CA GLY A 159 22.33 12.76 -12.33
C GLY A 159 22.06 13.68 -11.13
N GLY A 160 22.76 13.42 -10.02
CA GLY A 160 22.60 14.18 -8.77
C GLY A 160 21.62 13.55 -7.77
N GLN A 161 21.60 14.07 -6.55
CA GLN A 161 20.78 13.52 -5.47
C GLN A 161 19.42 14.23 -5.39
N VAL A 162 18.42 13.55 -4.83
CA VAL A 162 17.06 14.08 -4.64
C VAL A 162 16.72 14.21 -3.16
N THR A 163 15.99 15.27 -2.81
CA THR A 163 15.33 15.38 -1.51
C THR A 163 13.86 15.02 -1.66
N VAL A 164 13.36 14.14 -0.81
CA VAL A 164 11.97 13.64 -0.89
C VAL A 164 11.20 13.92 0.40
N LEU A 165 9.88 14.06 0.30
CA LEU A 165 8.99 14.20 1.44
C LEU A 165 7.99 13.05 1.47
N THR A 166 7.75 12.50 2.66
CA THR A 166 6.79 11.40 2.86
C THR A 166 5.85 11.65 4.05
N HIS A 167 4.84 10.78 4.16
CA HIS A 167 3.74 10.92 5.12
C HIS A 167 3.27 9.56 5.64
N CYS A 168 2.79 9.55 6.89
CA CYS A 168 2.46 8.35 7.64
C CYS A 168 3.67 7.41 7.77
N ASN A 169 3.41 6.12 7.94
CA ASN A 169 4.38 5.05 7.89
C ASN A 169 4.01 4.04 6.81
N THR A 170 4.98 3.79 5.94
CA THR A 170 4.86 2.93 4.74
C THR A 170 6.10 2.06 4.59
N GLY A 171 6.80 1.86 5.71
CA GLY A 171 8.01 1.07 5.80
C GLY A 171 7.74 -0.39 6.06
N SER A 172 8.76 -1.04 6.58
CA SER A 172 8.71 -2.43 7.00
C SER A 172 7.80 -2.61 8.21
N LEU A 173 7.52 -1.55 8.96
CA LEU A 173 6.52 -1.54 10.03
C LEU A 173 5.07 -1.52 9.49
N ALA A 174 4.85 -1.36 8.19
CA ALA A 174 3.52 -1.35 7.57
C ALA A 174 3.30 -2.45 6.52
N THR A 175 4.32 -3.26 6.22
CA THR A 175 4.27 -4.34 5.21
C THR A 175 4.98 -5.59 5.72
N ALA A 176 5.14 -6.63 4.88
CA ALA A 176 5.99 -7.78 5.20
C ALA A 176 7.45 -7.40 5.51
N GLY A 177 7.91 -6.31 4.91
CA GLY A 177 9.30 -5.92 4.86
C GLY A 177 9.53 -4.95 3.71
N TYR A 178 10.63 -4.20 3.76
CA TYR A 178 11.03 -3.17 2.79
C TYR A 178 10.11 -1.96 2.59
N GLY A 179 8.79 -2.11 2.69
CA GLY A 179 7.82 -1.00 2.56
C GLY A 179 7.55 -0.55 1.12
N THR A 180 6.63 0.40 0.97
CA THR A 180 6.20 0.94 -0.33
C THR A 180 6.85 2.30 -0.61
N ALA A 181 6.30 3.41 -0.09
CA ALA A 181 6.88 4.74 -0.28
C ALA A 181 8.24 4.85 0.43
N LEU A 182 8.36 4.28 1.64
CA LEU A 182 9.65 4.16 2.31
C LEU A 182 10.58 3.15 1.60
N GLY A 183 10.02 2.18 0.88
CA GLY A 183 10.78 1.29 -0.02
C GLY A 183 11.43 2.07 -1.17
N VAL A 184 10.74 3.04 -1.76
CA VAL A 184 11.32 3.95 -2.77
C VAL A 184 12.46 4.77 -2.16
N ILE A 185 12.28 5.28 -0.94
CA ILE A 185 13.31 6.02 -0.21
C ILE A 185 14.54 5.14 0.06
N ARG A 186 14.32 3.87 0.45
CA ARG A 186 15.38 2.87 0.63
C ARG A 186 16.15 2.59 -0.66
N SER A 187 15.45 2.40 -1.78
CA SER A 187 16.10 2.20 -3.08
C SER A 187 16.91 3.44 -3.50
N LEU A 188 16.39 4.66 -3.32
CA LEU A 188 17.14 5.90 -3.56
C LEU A 188 18.40 6.00 -2.68
N HIS A 189 18.30 5.62 -1.40
CA HIS A 189 19.43 5.61 -0.48
C HIS A 189 20.49 4.57 -0.85
N ALA A 190 20.07 3.34 -1.18
CA ALA A 190 20.95 2.27 -1.62
C ALA A 190 21.73 2.62 -2.90
N LEU A 191 21.11 3.42 -3.79
CA LEU A 191 21.76 3.95 -4.98
C LEU A 191 22.70 5.15 -4.71
N GLY A 192 22.78 5.66 -3.47
CA GLY A 192 23.51 6.88 -3.14
C GLY A 192 22.89 8.16 -3.72
N ARG A 193 21.63 8.08 -4.20
CA ARG A 193 20.92 9.16 -4.89
C ARG A 193 19.93 9.90 -4.00
N LEU A 194 19.77 9.50 -2.75
CA LEU A 194 18.99 10.24 -1.76
C LEU A 194 19.88 11.29 -1.08
N LYS A 195 19.52 12.57 -1.20
CA LYS A 195 20.16 13.67 -0.46
C LYS A 195 19.63 13.69 0.97
N HIS A 196 18.31 13.70 1.10
CA HIS A 196 17.62 13.84 2.39
C HIS A 196 16.16 13.40 2.28
N VAL A 197 15.56 12.98 3.39
CA VAL A 197 14.10 12.76 3.48
C VAL A 197 13.46 13.60 4.57
N PHE A 198 12.36 14.26 4.24
CA PHE A 198 11.45 14.85 5.21
C PHE A 198 10.31 13.89 5.50
N CYS A 199 10.09 13.55 6.77
CA CYS A 199 8.92 12.81 7.22
C CYS A 199 8.06 13.71 8.10
N THR A 200 6.75 13.65 7.91
CA THR A 200 5.78 14.43 8.67
C THR A 200 5.33 13.69 9.92
N GLU A 201 4.94 14.39 10.98
CA GLU A 201 4.50 13.74 12.23
C GLU A 201 3.30 12.81 12.02
N THR A 202 2.35 13.18 11.16
CA THR A 202 1.12 12.46 10.84
C THR A 202 0.14 12.38 12.02
N ARG A 203 -0.39 13.54 12.44
CA ARG A 203 -1.42 13.60 13.48
C ARG A 203 -2.74 12.93 13.05
N PRO A 204 -3.55 12.46 14.00
CA PRO A 204 -3.29 12.45 15.44
C PRO A 204 -2.41 11.28 15.92
N TYR A 205 -2.15 10.30 15.06
CA TYR A 205 -1.57 9.03 15.45
C TYR A 205 -0.05 8.98 15.53
N ASN A 206 0.60 10.01 15.00
CA ASN A 206 2.04 10.21 15.05
C ASN A 206 2.81 9.07 14.39
N GLN A 207 2.28 8.41 13.35
CA GLN A 207 3.00 7.30 12.71
C GLN A 207 4.31 7.76 12.08
N GLY A 208 4.35 8.94 11.47
CA GLY A 208 5.58 9.41 10.86
C GLY A 208 6.63 9.78 11.93
N ALA A 209 6.20 10.42 13.02
CA ALA A 209 7.08 10.74 14.15
C ALA A 209 7.56 9.49 14.92
N ARG A 210 6.69 8.48 15.12
CA ARG A 210 7.01 7.30 15.93
C ARG A 210 7.65 6.16 15.16
N LEU A 211 7.20 5.90 13.93
CA LEU A 211 7.52 4.69 13.17
C LEU A 211 8.43 5.01 11.99
N THR A 212 8.08 5.99 11.16
CA THR A 212 8.90 6.37 10.00
C THR A 212 10.24 6.95 10.43
N ALA A 213 10.24 7.88 11.39
CA ALA A 213 11.48 8.41 11.94
C ALA A 213 12.33 7.30 12.59
N TYR A 214 11.69 6.33 13.27
CA TYR A 214 12.38 5.18 13.85
C TYR A 214 13.08 4.32 12.79
N GLU A 215 12.39 3.97 11.70
CA GLU A 215 12.98 3.19 10.60
C GLU A 215 14.12 3.94 9.91
N LEU A 216 13.95 5.25 9.68
CA LEU A 216 14.98 6.10 9.06
C LEU A 216 16.24 6.18 9.93
N VAL A 217 16.08 6.30 11.25
CA VAL A 217 17.21 6.27 12.22
C VAL A 217 17.87 4.89 12.25
N TYR A 218 17.08 3.83 12.32
CA TYR A 218 17.58 2.44 12.34
C TYR A 218 18.47 2.15 11.12
N GLU A 219 18.06 2.63 9.94
CA GLU A 219 18.78 2.41 8.67
C GLU A 219 19.81 3.47 8.33
N LYS A 220 20.01 4.45 9.24
CA LYS A 220 20.94 5.58 9.07
C LYS A 220 20.68 6.39 7.80
N ILE A 221 19.41 6.53 7.43
CA ILE A 221 18.98 7.32 6.28
C ILE A 221 18.93 8.81 6.70
N PRO A 222 19.55 9.74 5.95
CA PRO A 222 19.56 11.16 6.30
C PRO A 222 18.13 11.73 6.26
N ALA A 223 17.61 12.10 7.43
CA ALA A 223 16.20 12.41 7.60
C ALA A 223 15.95 13.61 8.53
N THR A 224 14.78 14.23 8.36
CA THR A 224 14.26 15.23 9.30
C THR A 224 12.77 15.02 9.52
N LEU A 225 12.37 15.03 10.80
CA LEU A 225 10.97 15.06 11.20
C LEU A 225 10.46 16.51 11.18
N ILE A 226 9.29 16.72 10.60
CA ILE A 226 8.58 18.02 10.58
C ILE A 226 7.12 17.83 11.02
N THR A 227 6.47 18.89 11.49
CA THR A 227 5.02 18.86 11.72
C THR A 227 4.26 18.81 10.39
N ASP A 228 3.00 18.37 10.43
CA ASP A 228 2.17 18.33 9.22
C ASP A 228 1.95 19.74 8.63
N SER A 229 1.99 20.78 9.48
CA SER A 229 1.85 22.19 9.09
C SER A 229 3.10 22.80 8.46
N MET A 230 4.28 22.18 8.60
CA MET A 230 5.54 22.67 8.04
C MET A 230 5.75 22.26 6.57
N VAL A 231 4.89 21.41 6.01
CA VAL A 231 5.07 20.84 4.67
C VAL A 231 5.28 21.90 3.58
N ALA A 232 4.46 22.97 3.57
CA ALA A 232 4.60 24.05 2.59
C ALA A 232 5.93 24.80 2.75
N ALA A 233 6.33 25.11 3.99
CA ALA A 233 7.60 25.77 4.28
C ALA A 233 8.80 24.88 3.91
N ALA A 234 8.71 23.56 4.16
CA ALA A 234 9.75 22.62 3.79
C ALA A 234 9.92 22.54 2.27
N ILE A 235 8.82 22.43 1.51
CA ILE A 235 8.90 22.40 0.05
C ILE A 235 9.45 23.72 -0.50
N ALA A 236 9.04 24.87 0.05
CA ALA A 236 9.50 26.18 -0.39
C ALA A 236 11.00 26.45 -0.10
N HIS A 237 11.55 25.91 0.99
CA HIS A 237 12.85 26.35 1.51
C HIS A 237 13.91 25.25 1.67
N LYS A 238 13.57 23.97 1.43
CA LYS A 238 14.47 22.82 1.68
C LYS A 238 14.71 21.94 0.45
N GLU A 239 14.53 22.50 -0.75
CA GLU A 239 14.83 21.83 -2.02
C GLU A 239 14.14 20.46 -2.18
N VAL A 240 12.92 20.31 -1.66
CA VAL A 240 12.14 19.06 -1.81
C VAL A 240 11.80 18.89 -3.29
N GLY A 241 12.30 17.82 -3.91
CA GLY A 241 12.13 17.55 -5.34
C GLY A 241 10.95 16.63 -5.65
N ALA A 242 10.41 15.90 -4.67
CA ALA A 242 9.23 15.05 -4.86
C ALA A 242 8.53 14.73 -3.53
N VAL A 243 7.23 14.47 -3.61
CA VAL A 243 6.45 13.87 -2.52
C VAL A 243 6.12 12.43 -2.89
N ILE A 244 6.31 11.48 -1.96
CA ILE A 244 5.94 10.07 -2.15
C ILE A 244 5.20 9.59 -0.92
N VAL A 245 4.02 9.01 -1.13
CA VAL A 245 3.16 8.47 -0.08
C VAL A 245 2.74 7.04 -0.39
N GLY A 246 2.23 6.32 0.62
CA GLY A 246 1.55 5.04 0.42
C GLY A 246 0.09 5.22 -0.02
N ALA A 247 -0.68 4.15 0.03
CA ALA A 247 -2.13 4.17 -0.10
C ALA A 247 -2.76 3.15 0.85
N ASP A 248 -3.94 3.48 1.37
CA ASP A 248 -4.82 2.51 2.03
C ASP A 248 -5.72 1.84 0.98
N ARG A 249 -6.16 2.60 -0.04
CA ARG A 249 -6.94 2.08 -1.18
C ARG A 249 -6.78 2.99 -2.40
N VAL A 250 -6.58 2.39 -3.57
CA VAL A 250 -6.65 3.06 -4.88
C VAL A 250 -7.81 2.49 -5.67
N VAL A 251 -8.69 3.31 -6.22
CA VAL A 251 -9.87 2.85 -6.98
C VAL A 251 -9.67 2.97 -8.49
N ALA A 252 -10.66 2.58 -9.30
CA ALA A 252 -10.48 2.38 -10.75
C ALA A 252 -10.00 3.62 -11.52
N ASN A 253 -10.42 4.84 -11.12
CA ASN A 253 -9.97 6.09 -11.74
C ASN A 253 -8.63 6.61 -11.18
N GLY A 254 -8.00 5.87 -10.26
CA GLY A 254 -6.77 6.26 -9.57
C GLY A 254 -6.98 7.10 -8.31
N ASP A 255 -8.23 7.45 -7.95
CA ASP A 255 -8.48 8.14 -6.70
C ASP A 255 -7.92 7.33 -5.53
N THR A 256 -7.21 8.01 -4.64
CA THR A 256 -6.46 7.34 -3.58
C THR A 256 -6.96 7.80 -2.23
N ALA A 257 -7.42 6.85 -1.42
CA ALA A 257 -7.59 7.01 0.01
C ALA A 257 -6.30 6.62 0.72
N ASN A 258 -5.85 7.50 1.62
CA ASN A 258 -4.68 7.31 2.46
C ASN A 258 -4.86 8.11 3.77
N LYS A 259 -3.86 8.08 4.64
CA LYS A 259 -3.85 8.84 5.88
C LYS A 259 -4.19 10.33 5.69
N VAL A 260 -5.02 10.85 6.59
CA VAL A 260 -5.37 12.28 6.61
C VAL A 260 -4.11 13.14 6.63
N GLY A 261 -4.06 14.15 5.77
CA GLY A 261 -2.86 14.92 5.46
C GLY A 261 -2.36 14.68 4.02
N THR A 262 -2.53 13.47 3.48
CA THR A 262 -2.09 13.13 2.11
C THR A 262 -2.64 14.07 1.03
N TYR A 263 -3.94 14.40 1.08
CA TYR A 263 -4.55 15.34 0.11
C TYR A 263 -3.99 16.76 0.24
N GLN A 264 -3.76 17.23 1.47
CA GLN A 264 -3.12 18.51 1.72
C GLN A 264 -1.70 18.54 1.11
N LEU A 265 -0.92 17.47 1.28
CA LEU A 265 0.41 17.34 0.68
C LEU A 265 0.35 17.42 -0.85
N ALA A 266 -0.62 16.80 -1.50
CA ALA A 266 -0.74 16.87 -2.96
C ALA A 266 -1.14 18.26 -3.46
N ILE A 267 -2.00 18.98 -2.74
CA ILE A 267 -2.31 20.38 -3.05
C ILE A 267 -1.04 21.23 -2.98
N VAL A 268 -0.27 21.09 -1.90
CA VAL A 268 0.97 21.85 -1.69
C VAL A 268 2.04 21.46 -2.73
N ALA A 269 2.20 20.17 -3.02
CA ALA A 269 3.12 19.69 -4.07
C ALA A 269 2.77 20.29 -5.45
N LYS A 270 1.48 20.32 -5.80
CA LYS A 270 0.99 20.95 -7.02
C LYS A 270 1.26 22.46 -7.04
N HIS A 271 1.02 23.15 -5.92
CA HIS A 271 1.29 24.59 -5.80
C HIS A 271 2.76 24.93 -6.08
N HIS A 272 3.69 24.10 -5.60
CA HIS A 272 5.13 24.27 -5.82
C HIS A 272 5.66 23.59 -7.08
N GLY A 273 4.80 22.96 -7.89
CA GLY A 273 5.20 22.32 -9.14
C GLY A 273 6.09 21.08 -9.00
N ILE A 274 6.09 20.41 -7.84
CA ILE A 274 6.87 19.18 -7.62
C ILE A 274 5.98 17.94 -7.83
N PRO A 275 6.54 16.83 -8.37
CA PRO A 275 5.79 15.62 -8.60
C PRO A 275 5.32 14.96 -7.30
N PHE A 276 4.12 14.39 -7.35
CA PHE A 276 3.48 13.67 -6.26
C PHE A 276 3.27 12.21 -6.68
N TYR A 277 3.77 11.27 -5.88
CA TYR A 277 3.74 9.84 -6.14
C TYR A 277 2.94 9.09 -5.09
N VAL A 278 2.17 8.10 -5.55
CA VAL A 278 1.54 7.08 -4.71
C VAL A 278 2.24 5.76 -5.00
N ALA A 279 2.84 5.16 -3.98
CA ALA A 279 3.54 3.88 -4.07
C ALA A 279 2.74 2.81 -3.31
N THR A 280 2.21 1.84 -4.05
CA THR A 280 1.28 0.85 -3.49
C THR A 280 1.29 -0.46 -4.27
N PRO A 281 1.09 -1.62 -3.61
CA PRO A 281 0.92 -2.89 -4.31
C PRO A 281 -0.45 -2.97 -4.98
N VAL A 282 -0.57 -3.86 -5.96
CA VAL A 282 -1.82 -4.15 -6.67
C VAL A 282 -2.92 -4.64 -5.73
N SER A 283 -2.56 -5.31 -4.62
CA SER A 283 -3.51 -5.77 -3.60
C SER A 283 -4.22 -4.63 -2.86
N SER A 284 -3.75 -3.38 -2.97
CA SER A 284 -4.43 -2.21 -2.43
C SER A 284 -5.25 -1.46 -3.49
N CYS A 285 -5.30 -1.97 -4.73
CA CYS A 285 -6.11 -1.42 -5.83
C CYS A 285 -7.48 -2.12 -5.88
N ASP A 286 -8.52 -1.40 -5.51
CA ASP A 286 -9.91 -1.85 -5.52
C ASP A 286 -10.62 -1.35 -6.80
N LEU A 287 -10.53 -2.14 -7.87
CA LEU A 287 -11.14 -1.81 -9.17
C LEU A 287 -12.67 -1.98 -9.18
N SER A 288 -13.28 -2.45 -8.08
CA SER A 288 -14.74 -2.56 -7.97
C SER A 288 -15.41 -1.20 -7.76
N LEU A 289 -14.70 -0.26 -7.15
CA LEU A 289 -15.15 1.12 -6.95
C LEU A 289 -14.70 1.98 -8.14
N LYS A 290 -15.60 2.80 -8.68
CA LYS A 290 -15.31 3.62 -9.87
C LYS A 290 -14.56 4.89 -9.51
N THR A 291 -14.93 5.50 -8.39
CA THR A 291 -14.42 6.80 -7.93
C THR A 291 -14.21 6.79 -6.42
N GLY A 292 -13.37 7.71 -5.93
CA GLY A 292 -13.10 7.78 -4.50
C GLY A 292 -14.35 8.14 -3.66
N GLN A 293 -15.40 8.70 -4.27
CA GLN A 293 -16.63 9.07 -3.57
C GLN A 293 -17.34 7.86 -2.94
N GLU A 294 -17.06 6.66 -3.45
CA GLU A 294 -17.59 5.40 -2.96
C GLU A 294 -16.81 4.86 -1.75
N ILE A 295 -15.65 5.45 -1.43
CA ILE A 295 -14.84 5.06 -0.28
C ILE A 295 -15.46 5.66 0.98
N VAL A 296 -15.92 4.78 1.87
CA VAL A 296 -16.31 5.18 3.23
C VAL A 296 -15.07 5.56 4.02
N ILE A 297 -15.03 6.79 4.52
CA ILE A 297 -13.95 7.29 5.36
C ILE A 297 -14.16 6.82 6.80
N GLU A 298 -13.15 6.15 7.36
CA GLU A 298 -13.13 5.76 8.77
C GLU A 298 -13.02 7.00 9.66
N GLU A 299 -14.04 7.24 10.48
CA GLU A 299 -13.98 8.19 11.59
C GLU A 299 -13.71 7.44 12.89
N ARG A 300 -12.82 8.00 13.72
CA ARG A 300 -12.40 7.38 15.00
C ARG A 300 -12.73 8.28 16.18
N PRO A 301 -12.75 7.74 17.42
CA PRO A 301 -13.10 8.52 18.60
C PRO A 301 -12.24 9.78 18.76
N GLY A 302 -12.88 10.94 18.98
CA GLY A 302 -12.18 12.23 19.15
C GLY A 302 -11.20 12.29 20.32
N GLN A 303 -11.25 11.33 21.24
CA GLN A 303 -10.26 11.17 22.30
C GLN A 303 -8.84 10.94 21.74
N GLU A 304 -8.71 10.26 20.60
CA GLU A 304 -7.42 9.99 19.97
C GLU A 304 -6.74 11.27 19.44
N LEU A 305 -7.53 12.31 19.16
CA LEU A 305 -7.05 13.66 18.83
C LEU A 305 -6.82 14.48 20.10
N THR A 306 -7.78 14.48 21.02
CA THR A 306 -7.78 15.38 22.19
C THR A 306 -6.81 14.94 23.29
N ASN A 307 -6.44 13.67 23.35
CA ASN A 307 -5.51 13.11 24.32
C ASN A 307 -4.25 12.58 23.63
N LEU A 308 -3.10 12.74 24.30
CA LEU A 308 -1.83 12.14 23.91
C LEU A 308 -1.22 11.47 25.16
N CYS A 309 -0.86 10.19 25.06
CA CYS A 309 -0.28 9.41 26.16
C CYS A 309 -1.06 9.52 27.48
N GLY A 310 -2.39 9.37 27.41
CA GLY A 310 -3.29 9.45 28.57
C GLY A 310 -3.60 10.88 29.06
N THR A 311 -2.89 11.89 28.58
CA THR A 311 -3.07 13.28 29.00
C THR A 311 -3.89 14.05 27.97
N ARG A 312 -4.93 14.76 28.42
CA ARG A 312 -5.73 15.62 27.53
C ARG A 312 -4.96 16.90 27.20
N ILE A 313 -4.79 17.18 25.92
CA ILE A 313 -4.15 18.40 25.40
C ILE A 313 -5.20 19.45 25.03
N ALA A 314 -6.31 19.02 24.42
CA ALA A 314 -7.36 19.94 23.98
C ALA A 314 -8.27 20.44 25.12
N ALA A 315 -8.87 21.61 24.97
CA ALA A 315 -9.83 22.13 25.95
C ALA A 315 -11.01 21.16 26.18
N PRO A 316 -11.58 21.05 27.39
CA PRO A 316 -12.65 20.09 27.72
C PRO A 316 -13.91 20.19 26.86
N ALA A 317 -14.30 21.39 26.41
CA ALA A 317 -15.59 21.64 25.73
C ALA A 317 -15.57 21.56 24.20
N LEU A 318 -14.43 21.25 23.57
CA LEU A 318 -14.27 21.30 22.09
C LEU A 318 -14.83 20.10 21.31
N ILE A 319 -15.60 19.19 21.93
CA ILE A 319 -16.10 17.96 21.27
C ILE A 319 -17.59 18.05 20.90
N ARG A 320 -18.05 19.23 20.46
CA ARG A 320 -19.31 19.33 19.73
C ARG A 320 -19.12 20.31 18.58
N PHE A 321 -18.93 19.79 17.37
CA PHE A 321 -19.45 20.49 16.21
C PHE A 321 -20.98 20.51 16.37
N PRO A 322 -21.63 21.68 16.52
CA PRO A 322 -23.07 21.72 16.59
C PRO A 322 -23.63 21.34 15.21
N GLY A 323 -24.39 20.24 15.12
CA GLY A 323 -25.39 20.09 14.05
C GLY A 323 -25.01 19.40 12.73
N ALA A 324 -23.89 18.70 12.60
CA ALA A 324 -23.68 17.79 11.46
C ALA A 324 -22.62 16.73 11.78
N PRO A 325 -22.75 15.47 11.33
CA PRO A 325 -21.59 14.61 11.19
C PRO A 325 -20.64 15.35 10.25
N TYR A 326 -19.47 15.71 10.77
CA TYR A 326 -18.40 16.26 9.96
C TYR A 326 -18.04 15.16 8.97
N LYS A 327 -18.59 15.19 7.75
CA LYS A 327 -18.12 14.38 6.60
C LYS A 327 -16.73 14.89 6.18
N GLY A 328 -15.80 14.90 7.13
CA GLY A 328 -14.42 15.26 6.93
C GLY A 328 -13.81 14.18 6.07
N ARG A 329 -13.83 14.40 4.76
CA ARG A 329 -13.08 13.55 3.82
C ARG A 329 -11.62 13.60 4.24
N SER A 330 -11.15 12.57 4.94
CA SER A 330 -9.71 12.32 4.98
C SER A 330 -9.26 12.13 3.53
N GLY A 331 -8.14 12.79 3.22
CA GLY A 331 -7.76 13.19 1.87
C GLY A 331 -8.03 12.18 0.76
N MET A 332 -9.04 12.47 -0.06
CA MET A 332 -9.25 11.80 -1.33
C MET A 332 -8.44 12.55 -2.37
N LEU A 333 -7.36 11.92 -2.85
CA LEU A 333 -6.64 12.43 -4.00
C LEU A 333 -7.46 12.09 -5.24
N ARG A 334 -7.75 13.10 -6.06
CA ARG A 334 -8.15 12.85 -7.44
C ARG A 334 -6.88 12.62 -8.26
N ALA A 335 -6.60 11.39 -8.66
CA ALA A 335 -5.60 11.15 -9.68
C ALA A 335 -6.25 11.42 -11.03
N ASP A 336 -6.10 12.62 -11.57
CA ASP A 336 -6.32 12.78 -13.02
C ASP A 336 -5.16 12.06 -13.72
N SER A 337 -5.31 10.75 -13.94
CA SER A 337 -4.55 10.00 -14.93
C SER A 337 -5.31 10.05 -16.24
N HIS A 338 -5.01 11.02 -17.10
CA HIS A 338 -5.45 10.96 -18.48
C HIS A 338 -4.67 9.85 -19.20
N LEU A 339 -5.26 8.66 -19.28
CA LEU A 339 -4.92 7.63 -20.25
C LEU A 339 -5.31 8.15 -21.65
N GLN A 340 -4.46 8.98 -22.25
CA GLN A 340 -4.60 9.27 -23.67
C GLN A 340 -4.19 8.03 -24.46
N LYS A 341 -5.19 7.33 -25.02
CA LYS A 341 -4.98 6.50 -26.21
C LYS A 341 -4.35 7.42 -27.27
N ARG A 342 -3.18 7.04 -27.79
CA ARG A 342 -2.78 7.52 -29.12
C ARG A 342 -3.82 6.95 -30.08
N GLY A 343 -4.83 7.75 -30.40
CA GLY A 343 -5.54 7.59 -31.65
C GLY A 343 -4.55 7.95 -32.74
N GLU A 344 -4.43 7.06 -33.71
CA GLU A 344 -3.82 7.35 -35.00
C GLU A 344 -4.34 8.71 -35.49
N GLU A 345 -3.40 9.59 -35.85
CA GLU A 345 -3.73 10.72 -36.69
C GLU A 345 -4.20 10.13 -38.02
N ASP A 346 -5.51 10.04 -38.18
CA ASP A 346 -6.13 9.99 -39.49
C ASP A 346 -6.90 11.28 -39.69
N GLY A 347 -6.42 12.07 -40.65
CA GLY A 347 -6.93 13.37 -41.00
C GLY A 347 -8.32 13.30 -41.61
N GLY A 348 -9.12 14.33 -41.35
CA GLY A 348 -10.40 14.50 -42.03
C GLY A 348 -11.02 15.86 -41.74
N GLY A 349 -10.70 16.86 -42.56
CA GLY A 349 -11.22 18.21 -42.37
C GLY A 349 -10.94 19.25 -43.47
N ARG A 350 -11.04 18.84 -44.75
CA ARG A 350 -11.30 19.65 -45.98
C ARG A 350 -10.94 21.15 -46.01
N ARG A 351 -10.13 21.53 -47.02
CA ARG A 351 -10.49 22.55 -48.04
C ARG A 351 -9.62 22.43 -49.32
N LYS A 352 -10.32 22.15 -50.43
CA LYS A 352 -10.11 22.43 -51.87
C LYS A 352 -8.70 22.84 -52.36
N SER A 353 -8.13 22.11 -53.34
CA SER A 353 -8.22 22.38 -54.79
C SER A 353 -7.15 21.65 -55.62
N GLY A 354 -7.56 20.96 -56.70
CA GLY A 354 -6.77 20.74 -57.93
C GLY A 354 -5.97 19.43 -58.06
N GLY A 355 -6.13 18.75 -59.20
CA GLY A 355 -5.07 17.91 -59.79
C GLY A 355 -5.37 16.42 -59.95
N GLU A 356 -5.79 16.08 -61.17
CA GLU A 356 -5.86 14.82 -61.92
C GLU A 356 -5.03 13.56 -61.52
N ALA A 357 -5.68 12.41 -61.79
CA ALA A 357 -5.23 11.17 -62.47
C ALA A 357 -4.33 10.12 -61.78
N GLY A 358 -4.88 8.90 -61.70
CA GLY A 358 -4.23 7.66 -62.19
C GLY A 358 -3.78 6.62 -61.16
N GLY A 359 -4.19 5.36 -61.38
CA GLY A 359 -3.35 4.18 -61.11
C GLY A 359 -3.85 3.16 -60.09
N ASP A 360 -4.08 1.94 -60.57
CA ASP A 360 -4.40 0.69 -59.87
C ASP A 360 -3.37 0.26 -58.80
N GLU A 361 -3.84 -0.52 -57.81
CA GLU A 361 -3.43 -1.93 -57.56
C GLU A 361 -3.72 -2.36 -56.10
N GLN A 362 -4.58 -3.38 -55.96
CA GLN A 362 -4.53 -4.35 -54.85
C GLN A 362 -3.63 -5.52 -55.28
N PRO A 363 -2.98 -6.27 -54.36
CA PRO A 363 -3.60 -7.52 -53.87
C PRO A 363 -3.24 -8.00 -52.44
N ALA A 364 -4.12 -8.90 -51.93
CA ALA A 364 -3.92 -10.11 -51.08
C ALA A 364 -3.09 -10.03 -49.77
N VAL A 365 -3.57 -10.34 -48.56
CA VAL A 365 -4.07 -11.63 -47.95
C VAL A 365 -3.01 -12.75 -47.83
N GLU A 366 -2.49 -13.00 -46.61
CA GLU A 366 -2.23 -14.31 -45.97
C GLU A 366 -1.65 -14.10 -44.54
N ARG A 367 -2.39 -14.40 -43.45
CA ARG A 367 -2.48 -15.64 -42.64
C ARG A 367 -1.25 -16.04 -41.79
N ALA A 368 -1.52 -15.99 -40.47
CA ALA A 368 -1.13 -16.91 -39.40
C ALA A 368 0.33 -16.98 -38.94
N ILE A 369 0.56 -16.75 -37.64
CA ILE A 369 1.02 -17.76 -36.68
C ILE A 369 0.58 -17.34 -35.26
N SER A 370 -0.11 -18.27 -34.61
CA SER A 370 -0.50 -18.30 -33.22
C SER A 370 0.70 -18.41 -32.28
N GLY A 371 0.69 -17.62 -31.21
CA GLY A 371 1.70 -17.70 -30.14
C GLY A 371 1.19 -16.99 -28.89
N SER A 372 0.24 -17.60 -28.21
CA SER A 372 -0.27 -17.19 -26.90
C SER A 372 0.82 -17.27 -25.83
N ASN A 373 1.19 -16.12 -25.25
CA ASN A 373 1.93 -16.07 -24.00
C ASN A 373 1.31 -15.01 -23.06
N PRO A 374 0.38 -15.41 -22.16
CA PRO A 374 -0.31 -14.48 -21.28
C PRO A 374 0.39 -14.38 -19.93
N ARG A 375 1.62 -13.87 -19.85
CA ARG A 375 2.34 -13.72 -18.56
C ARG A 375 3.39 -12.59 -18.58
N ARG A 376 2.97 -11.34 -18.78
CA ARG A 376 3.70 -10.13 -18.35
C ARG A 376 2.72 -8.96 -18.15
N SER A 377 1.89 -9.01 -17.11
CA SER A 377 1.12 -7.85 -16.66
C SER A 377 1.92 -7.03 -15.66
N VAL A 378 2.94 -6.31 -16.15
CA VAL A 378 3.44 -5.12 -15.42
C VAL A 378 2.47 -3.99 -15.75
N ALA A 379 1.65 -3.59 -14.79
CA ALA A 379 0.79 -2.42 -14.94
C ALA A 379 1.68 -1.17 -15.05
N ARG A 380 1.97 -0.72 -16.27
CA ARG A 380 2.59 0.57 -16.54
C ARG A 380 1.58 1.68 -16.28
N LEU A 381 1.54 2.18 -15.05
CA LEU A 381 0.85 3.43 -14.71
C LEU A 381 1.64 4.62 -15.29
N ARG A 382 1.16 5.18 -16.40
CA ARG A 382 1.65 6.47 -16.92
C ARG A 382 1.07 7.61 -16.07
N LEU A 383 1.92 8.26 -15.28
CA LEU A 383 1.61 9.51 -14.60
C LEU A 383 1.64 10.68 -15.59
N ASN A 384 0.47 11.19 -16.00
CA ASN A 384 0.34 12.41 -16.78
C ASN A 384 -0.69 13.36 -16.14
N ARG A 385 -0.26 14.63 -15.95
CA ARG A 385 -1.02 15.86 -15.64
C ARG A 385 -2.34 15.73 -14.84
N LEU A 386 -2.28 16.21 -13.60
CA LEU A 386 -3.44 16.55 -12.75
C LEU A 386 -4.22 17.76 -13.29
N SER A 387 -5.34 17.55 -14.01
CA SER A 387 -6.38 18.58 -14.15
C SER A 387 -7.21 18.66 -12.86
N LEU A 388 -7.67 19.86 -12.51
CA LEU A 388 -8.64 20.07 -11.42
C LEU A 388 -9.82 20.79 -12.08
N ASN A 389 -10.95 20.10 -12.22
CA ASN A 389 -12.21 20.77 -12.55
C ASN A 389 -12.84 21.24 -11.24
N PHE A 390 -12.84 22.55 -11.02
CA PHE A 390 -13.72 23.19 -10.06
C PHE A 390 -15.08 23.39 -10.72
N PRO A 391 -16.22 23.08 -10.07
CA PRO A 391 -17.46 23.75 -10.43
C PRO A 391 -17.25 25.25 -10.17
N GLY A 392 -17.57 26.08 -11.17
CA GLY A 392 -17.50 27.54 -11.07
C GLY A 392 -18.41 28.11 -9.97
N PRO A 393 -18.28 29.40 -9.66
CA PRO A 393 -18.87 30.06 -8.49
C PRO A 393 -20.38 29.88 -8.36
#